data_AF-A0A727IYN0-F1
#
_entry.id   AF-A0A727IYN0-F1
#
_cell.length_a   1.000
_cell.length_b   1.000
_cell.length_c   1.000
_cell.angle_alpha   90.00
_cell.angle_beta   90.00
_cell.angle_gamma   90.00
#
_symmetry.space_group_name_H-M   'P 1'
#
loop_
_entity.id
_entity.type
_entity.pdbx_description
1 polymer ?
#
loop_
_entity_poly.entity_id
_entity_poly.type
_entity_poly.pdbx_seq_one_letter_code
_entity_poly.pdbx_strand_id
1 'polypeptide(L)'
;GQKYELGGEDGKTFMLIPGTPATDAHDEKTEECADDAGTEESGTDTSDNDECQDCEVSVATLPFPQRVLHIFTYAATDKKYLHHATRAQRRHITVLEMEQENSYIQNLLMVLRKSEQVHAQDE
;
A
#
# COMPACT_ATOMS: atom_id res chain seq x y z
N GLY A 1 8.61 -25.82 20.98
CA GLY A 1 7.39 -24.99 20.91
C GLY A 1 6.15 -25.84 20.66
N GLN A 2 4.98 -25.39 21.09
CA GLN A 2 3.69 -26.06 20.82
C GLN A 2 3.34 -25.94 19.33
N LYS A 3 2.73 -26.99 18.74
CA LYS A 3 2.31 -27.01 17.32
C LYS A 3 0.81 -26.82 17.21
N TYR A 4 0.41 -25.93 16.30
CA TYR A 4 -0.97 -25.59 16.00
C TYR A 4 -1.29 -25.92 14.54
N GLU A 5 -2.53 -26.32 14.26
CA GLU A 5 -3.05 -26.53 12.91
C GLU A 5 -4.32 -25.71 12.69
N LEU A 6 -4.60 -25.36 11.44
CA LEU A 6 -5.83 -24.66 11.07
C LEU A 6 -7.00 -25.65 11.15
N GLY A 7 -7.96 -25.37 12.04
CA GLY A 7 -9.11 -26.22 12.32
C GLY A 7 -10.33 -25.42 12.81
N GLY A 8 -11.22 -26.07 13.56
CA GLY A 8 -12.49 -25.47 14.01
C GLY A 8 -13.61 -25.55 12.97
N GLU A 9 -14.87 -25.44 13.42
CA GLU A 9 -16.08 -25.54 12.56
C GLU A 9 -16.12 -24.45 11.46
N ASP A 10 -15.34 -23.38 11.63
CA ASP A 10 -15.22 -22.26 10.70
C ASP A 10 -14.00 -22.34 9.77
N GLY A 11 -13.12 -23.34 9.94
CA GLY A 11 -11.92 -23.55 9.14
C GLY A 11 -10.84 -22.46 9.28
N LYS A 12 -10.95 -21.58 10.28
CA LYS A 12 -10.03 -20.45 10.50
C LYS A 12 -9.37 -20.48 11.88
N THR A 13 -9.88 -21.30 12.78
CA THR A 13 -9.43 -21.34 14.17
C THR A 13 -8.21 -22.24 14.30
N PHE A 14 -7.07 -21.71 14.74
CA PHE A 14 -5.91 -22.55 15.07
C PHE A 14 -6.22 -23.44 16.28
N MET A 15 -6.18 -24.76 16.10
CA MET A 15 -6.34 -25.75 17.16
C MET A 15 -4.99 -26.34 17.54
N LEU A 16 -4.78 -26.58 18.83
CA LEU A 16 -3.58 -27.22 19.35
C LEU A 16 -3.61 -28.71 19.02
N ILE A 17 -2.53 -29.26 18.45
CA ILE A 17 -2.44 -30.69 18.14
C ILE A 17 -2.16 -31.47 19.44
N PRO A 18 -3.10 -32.29 19.95
CA PRO A 18 -2.87 -33.01 21.19
C PRO A 18 -1.94 -34.20 20.95
N GLY A 19 -0.80 -34.25 21.65
CA GLY A 19 0.08 -35.42 21.70
C GLY A 19 1.50 -35.26 21.16
N THR A 20 1.96 -34.06 20.78
CA THR A 20 3.37 -33.87 20.36
C THR A 20 4.31 -33.69 21.56
N PRO A 21 5.30 -34.57 21.78
CA PRO A 21 6.35 -34.32 22.77
C PRO A 21 7.23 -33.14 22.32
N ALA A 22 7.69 -32.35 23.30
CA ALA A 22 8.53 -31.18 23.05
C ALA A 22 9.90 -31.61 22.53
N THR A 23 10.20 -31.30 21.26
CA THR A 23 11.57 -31.31 20.74
C THR A 23 12.09 -29.89 20.78
N ASP A 24 13.07 -29.68 21.66
CA ASP A 24 13.92 -28.49 21.68
C ASP A 24 15.11 -28.77 20.76
N ALA A 25 15.24 -27.97 19.70
CA ALA A 25 16.38 -27.99 18.81
C ALA A 25 16.54 -26.57 18.24
N HIS A 26 17.39 -25.79 18.90
CA HIS A 26 18.17 -24.73 18.27
C HIS A 26 19.10 -25.43 17.28
N ASP A 27 18.99 -25.13 15.99
CA ASP A 27 20.08 -25.34 15.04
C ASP A 27 20.41 -23.99 14.41
N GLU A 28 21.34 -23.33 15.08
CA GLU A 28 22.21 -22.34 14.47
C GLU A 28 23.09 -23.09 13.48
N LYS A 29 22.93 -22.82 12.19
CA LYS A 29 23.99 -23.07 11.22
C LYS A 29 24.35 -21.78 10.51
N THR A 30 25.22 -21.06 11.20
CA THR A 30 26.21 -20.13 10.67
C THR A 30 27.04 -20.82 9.58
N GLU A 31 27.07 -20.25 8.39
CA GLU A 31 28.16 -20.46 7.42
C GLU A 31 28.64 -19.07 6.99
N GLU A 32 29.96 -18.91 7.06
CA GLU A 32 30.74 -17.68 7.14
C GLU A 32 31.11 -17.08 5.77
N CYS A 33 31.05 -15.75 5.74
CA CYS A 33 31.79 -14.73 5.00
C CYS A 33 32.62 -15.08 3.74
N ALA A 34 32.34 -14.32 2.67
CA ALA A 34 33.40 -13.72 1.86
C ALA A 34 33.02 -12.26 1.54
N ASP A 35 33.91 -11.37 2.00
CA ASP A 35 34.00 -9.92 1.80
C ASP A 35 34.14 -9.55 0.31
N ASP A 36 33.45 -8.49 -0.16
CA ASP A 36 34.07 -7.34 -0.86
C ASP A 36 33.00 -6.39 -1.46
N ALA A 37 33.05 -5.16 -0.93
CA ALA A 37 32.75 -3.85 -1.53
C ALA A 37 31.55 -3.62 -2.47
N GLY A 38 30.66 -2.73 -2.02
CA GLY A 38 29.79 -1.94 -2.90
C GLY A 38 28.71 -1.17 -2.14
N THR A 39 29.05 0.04 -1.68
CA THR A 39 28.22 1.23 -1.47
C THR A 39 26.90 1.14 -2.28
N GLU A 40 25.70 1.43 -1.77
CA GLU A 40 25.24 2.78 -1.43
C GLU A 40 24.03 2.78 -0.48
N GLU A 41 23.89 3.93 0.17
CA GLU A 41 23.00 4.29 1.26
C GLU A 41 21.50 4.40 0.88
N SER A 42 20.66 4.11 1.88
CA SER A 42 19.34 4.71 2.12
C SER A 42 18.16 4.23 1.27
N GLY A 43 17.17 3.64 1.95
CA GLY A 43 15.82 3.56 1.42
C GLY A 43 14.99 2.42 2.01
N THR A 44 14.46 2.64 3.21
CA THR A 44 13.18 2.12 3.71
C THR A 44 12.67 0.83 3.07
N ASP A 45 12.81 -0.29 3.78
CA ASP A 45 12.08 -1.52 3.51
C ASP A 45 10.56 -1.24 3.51
N THR A 46 10.02 -0.96 2.33
CA THR A 46 8.58 -1.06 2.05
C THR A 46 8.31 -2.46 1.51
N SER A 47 8.69 -3.46 2.30
CA SER A 47 8.21 -4.83 2.13
C SER A 47 6.78 -4.90 2.63
N ASP A 48 5.83 -4.33 1.87
CA ASP A 48 4.42 -4.66 1.95
C ASP A 48 3.69 -4.05 0.75
N ASN A 49 3.22 -4.92 -0.15
CA ASN A 49 2.14 -4.72 -1.13
C ASN A 49 2.50 -4.96 -2.61
N ASP A 50 2.91 -6.18 -2.95
CA ASP A 50 2.91 -6.61 -4.37
C ASP A 50 2.21 -7.97 -4.62
N GLU A 51 1.16 -8.32 -3.88
CA GLU A 51 0.40 -9.56 -4.15
C GLU A 51 -1.11 -9.38 -3.97
N CYS A 52 -1.65 -8.19 -4.26
CA CYS A 52 -3.10 -8.03 -4.36
C CYS A 52 -3.47 -7.29 -5.64
N GLN A 53 -3.67 -8.08 -6.70
CA GLN A 53 -3.94 -7.56 -8.04
C GLN A 53 -5.19 -6.67 -8.10
N ASP A 54 -6.14 -6.87 -7.18
CA ASP A 54 -7.45 -6.20 -7.14
C ASP A 54 -7.73 -5.41 -5.85
N CYS A 55 -6.74 -5.21 -4.96
CA CYS A 55 -7.02 -4.50 -3.70
C CYS A 55 -7.45 -3.04 -3.94
N GLU A 56 -8.64 -2.73 -3.45
CA GLU A 56 -9.09 -1.37 -3.23
C GLU A 56 -8.28 -0.75 -2.08
N VAL A 57 -7.88 0.50 -2.25
CA VAL A 57 -7.22 1.26 -1.17
C VAL A 57 -8.13 2.40 -0.73
N SER A 58 -7.91 2.90 0.47
CA SER A 58 -8.61 4.11 0.91
C SER A 58 -8.22 5.30 0.03
N VAL A 59 -9.20 6.09 -0.41
CA VAL A 59 -8.92 7.35 -1.12
C VAL A 59 -8.06 8.26 -0.24
N ALA A 60 -8.22 8.21 1.09
CA ALA A 60 -7.46 9.06 2.02
C ALA A 60 -5.94 8.83 1.96
N THR A 61 -5.47 7.67 1.49
CA THR A 61 -4.03 7.35 1.40
C THR A 61 -3.40 7.79 0.08
N LEU A 62 -4.19 8.34 -0.87
CA LEU A 62 -3.65 8.88 -2.12
C LEU A 62 -3.02 10.27 -1.88
N PRO A 63 -2.04 10.68 -2.72
CA PRO A 63 -1.56 12.07 -2.78
C PRO A 63 -2.71 13.07 -2.94
N PHE A 64 -2.58 14.27 -2.36
CA PHE A 64 -3.67 15.25 -2.33
C PHE A 64 -4.29 15.55 -3.70
N PRO A 65 -3.52 15.83 -4.77
CA PRO A 65 -4.11 16.06 -6.09
C PRO A 65 -4.88 14.84 -6.61
N GLN A 66 -4.35 13.64 -6.37
CA GLN A 66 -4.97 12.38 -6.81
C GLN A 66 -6.26 12.07 -6.05
N ARG A 67 -6.35 12.43 -4.76
CA ARG A 67 -7.61 12.33 -3.98
C ARG A 67 -8.72 13.14 -4.63
N VAL A 68 -8.43 14.40 -4.94
CA VAL A 68 -9.41 15.32 -5.54
C VAL A 68 -9.81 14.83 -6.93
N LEU A 69 -8.84 14.42 -7.76
CA LEU A 69 -9.13 13.87 -9.09
C LEU A 69 -9.98 12.59 -9.03
N HIS A 70 -9.71 11.70 -8.08
CA HIS A 70 -10.49 10.47 -7.89
C HIS A 70 -11.94 10.79 -7.53
N ILE A 71 -12.16 11.65 -6.54
CA ILE A 71 -13.50 12.06 -6.10
C ILE A 71 -14.24 12.76 -7.24
N PHE A 72 -13.58 13.70 -7.93
CA PHE A 72 -14.16 14.43 -9.06
C PHE A 72 -14.62 13.50 -10.19
N THR A 73 -13.82 12.47 -10.49
CA THR A 73 -14.07 11.57 -11.62
C THR A 73 -15.07 10.46 -11.30
N TYR A 74 -15.03 9.89 -10.09
CA TYR A 74 -15.74 8.63 -9.78
C TYR A 74 -16.84 8.75 -8.73
N ALA A 75 -16.75 9.68 -7.78
CA ALA A 75 -17.69 9.71 -6.66
C ALA A 75 -19.14 10.03 -7.08
N ALA A 76 -19.33 10.65 -8.25
CA ALA A 76 -20.65 10.88 -8.83
C ALA A 76 -21.34 9.58 -9.31
N THR A 77 -20.57 8.54 -9.62
CA THR A 77 -21.10 7.27 -10.14
C THR A 77 -21.56 6.33 -9.04
N ASP A 78 -20.82 6.26 -7.94
CA ASP A 78 -21.13 5.44 -6.78
C ASP A 78 -20.47 6.07 -5.54
N LYS A 79 -21.24 6.17 -4.45
CA LYS A 79 -20.78 6.71 -3.17
C LYS A 79 -19.61 5.92 -2.57
N LYS A 80 -19.45 4.64 -2.91
CA LYS A 80 -18.29 3.86 -2.44
C LYS A 80 -16.96 4.49 -2.89
N TYR A 81 -16.96 5.17 -4.04
CA TYR A 81 -15.77 5.85 -4.58
C TYR A 81 -15.45 7.18 -3.88
N LEU A 82 -16.22 7.58 -2.86
CA LEU A 82 -15.77 8.62 -1.92
C LEU A 82 -14.63 8.13 -1.03
N HIS A 83 -14.59 6.82 -0.76
CA HIS A 83 -13.71 6.25 0.26
C HIS A 83 -12.79 5.16 -0.28
N HIS A 84 -13.15 4.49 -1.37
CA HIS A 84 -12.37 3.40 -1.94
C HIS A 84 -11.95 3.67 -3.38
N ALA A 85 -10.70 3.37 -3.71
CA ALA A 85 -10.14 3.47 -5.04
C ALA A 85 -9.63 2.11 -5.54
N THR A 86 -10.23 1.60 -6.61
CA THR A 86 -9.75 0.38 -7.27
C THR A 86 -8.40 0.62 -7.94
N ARG A 87 -7.64 -0.44 -8.19
CA ARG A 87 -6.35 -0.34 -8.90
C ARG A 87 -6.51 0.28 -10.30
N ALA A 88 -7.58 -0.08 -11.02
CA ALA A 88 -7.87 0.48 -12.33
C ALA A 88 -8.13 2.00 -12.26
N GLN A 89 -8.89 2.44 -11.24
CA GLN A 89 -9.14 3.86 -11.02
C GLN A 89 -7.86 4.62 -10.70
N ARG A 90 -7.00 4.09 -9.82
CA ARG A 90 -5.72 4.72 -9.49
C ARG A 90 -4.84 4.91 -10.71
N ARG A 91 -4.70 3.88 -11.56
CA ARG A 91 -3.97 4.00 -12.83
C ARG A 91 -4.55 5.07 -13.74
N HIS A 92 -5.88 5.13 -13.87
CA HIS A 92 -6.52 6.17 -14.67
C HIS A 92 -6.27 7.57 -14.09
N ILE A 93 -6.32 7.74 -12.76
CA ILE A 93 -5.99 9.02 -12.10
C ILE A 93 -4.53 9.41 -12.34
N THR A 94 -3.58 8.47 -12.27
CA THR A 94 -2.18 8.76 -12.61
C THR A 94 -2.02 9.22 -14.05
N VAL A 95 -2.72 8.59 -15.00
CA VAL A 95 -2.70 9.01 -16.41
C VAL A 95 -3.31 10.41 -16.57
N LEU A 96 -4.46 10.68 -15.95
CA LEU A 96 -5.09 12.00 -15.97
C LEU A 96 -4.19 13.08 -15.39
N GLU A 97 -3.43 12.79 -14.33
CA GLU A 97 -2.50 13.75 -13.75
C GLU A 97 -1.36 14.15 -14.71
N MET A 98 -0.93 13.21 -15.57
CA MET A 98 0.13 13.42 -16.56
C MET A 98 -0.39 13.97 -17.89
N GLU A 99 -1.71 14.11 -18.07
CA GLU A 99 -2.34 14.56 -19.31
C GLU A 99 -2.16 16.06 -19.51
N GLN A 100 -1.08 16.45 -20.19
CA GLN A 100 -0.73 17.87 -20.41
C GLN A 100 -1.67 18.60 -21.38
N GLU A 101 -2.37 17.87 -22.24
CA GLU A 101 -3.25 18.45 -23.27
C GLU A 101 -4.61 18.89 -22.69
N ASN A 102 -4.96 18.40 -21.50
CA ASN A 102 -6.22 18.71 -20.85
C ASN A 102 -6.10 19.93 -19.95
N SER A 103 -6.34 21.12 -20.52
CA SER A 103 -6.21 22.40 -19.82
C SER A 103 -7.12 22.52 -18.58
N TYR A 104 -8.27 21.84 -18.56
CA TYR A 104 -9.15 21.81 -17.40
C TYR A 104 -8.48 21.09 -16.22
N ILE A 105 -7.94 19.89 -16.47
CA ILE A 105 -7.21 19.12 -15.47
C ILE A 105 -5.93 19.84 -15.04
N GLN A 106 -5.19 20.43 -15.97
CA GLN A 106 -3.97 21.18 -15.64
C GLN A 106 -4.23 22.43 -14.79
N ASN A 107 -5.32 23.16 -15.05
CA ASN A 107 -5.73 24.30 -14.21
C ASN A 107 -6.14 23.84 -12.80
N LEU A 108 -6.89 22.73 -12.70
CA LEU A 108 -7.26 22.15 -11.41
C LEU A 108 -6.01 21.74 -10.61
N LEU A 109 -5.11 20.98 -11.22
CA LEU A 109 -3.85 20.54 -10.60
C LEU A 109 -2.98 21.72 -10.15
N MET A 110 -2.91 22.80 -10.94
CA MET A 110 -2.18 24.00 -10.58
C MET A 110 -2.74 24.64 -9.30
N VAL A 111 -4.06 24.76 -9.18
CA VAL A 111 -4.72 25.31 -7.98
C VAL A 111 -4.45 24.41 -6.77
N LEU A 112 -4.61 23.10 -6.92
CA LEU A 112 -4.41 22.13 -5.84
C LEU A 112 -2.97 22.14 -5.30
N ARG A 113 -1.98 22.11 -6.19
CA ARG A 113 -0.56 22.13 -5.81
C ARG A 113 -0.16 23.46 -5.15
N LYS A 114 -0.74 24.58 -5.58
CA LYS A 114 -0.52 25.88 -4.92
C LYS A 114 -1.14 25.93 -3.53
N SER A 115 -2.34 25.38 -3.34
CA SER A 115 -2.97 25.35 -2.02
C SER A 115 -2.15 24.56 -0.99
N GLU A 116 -1.48 23.49 -1.42
CA GLU A 116 -0.63 22.67 -0.55
C GLU A 116 0.63 23.43 -0.07
N GLN A 117 1.19 24.31 -0.93
CA GLN A 117 2.37 25.11 -0.60
C GLN A 117 2.06 26.26 0.37
N VAL A 118 0.87 26.85 0.29
CA VAL A 118 0.47 27.96 1.18
C VAL A 118 0.39 27.50 2.65
N HIS A 119 -0.03 26.26 2.91
CA HIS A 119 -0.07 25.70 4.27
C HIS A 119 1.32 25.46 4.89
N ALA A 120 2.40 25.51 4.11
CA ALA A 120 3.76 25.28 4.59
C ALA A 120 4.53 26.59 4.93
N GLN A 121 3.91 27.77 4.74
CA GLN A 121 4.58 29.07 4.90
C GLN A 121 4.11 29.86 6.13
N ASP A 122 3.23 29.27 6.95
CA ASP A 122 2.65 29.89 8.15
C ASP A 122 3.15 29.27 9.48
N GLU A 123 4.22 28.46 9.46
CA GLU A 123 4.91 27.94 10.67
C GLU A 123 6.34 28.50 10.83
#